data_AF-A0A6L9EQU1-F1
#
_entry.id   AF-A0A6L9EQU1-F1
#
_cell.length_a   1.000
_cell.length_b   1.000
_cell.length_c   1.000
_cell.angle_alpha   90.00
_cell.angle_beta   90.00
_cell.angle_gamma   90.00
#
_symmetry.space_group_name_H-M   'P 1'
#
loop_
_entity.id
_entity.type
_entity.pdbx_description
1 polymer ?
#
loop_
_entity_poly.entity_id
_entity_poly.type
_entity_poly.pdbx_seq_one_letter_code
_entity_poly.pdbx_strand_id
1 'polypeptide(L)'
;MKFERDNYDSDVATLYNKCKEFLYYHIIFIMKDESTFDGIIRNVEANRIIVLVGKDIVKTEYENIPNKQRQYDEDNHRLQRYRCFEPKDVPLTDLTGLYLIPYPSISSQYVYYPYHPAYHLDYPKH
;
A
#
# COMPACT_ATOMS: atom_id res chain seq x y z
N MET A 1 -22.41 28.52 -27.40
CA MET A 1 -22.35 27.12 -26.91
C MET A 1 -22.05 27.15 -25.42
N LYS A 2 -22.95 26.63 -24.58
CA LYS A 2 -22.81 26.48 -23.12
C LYS A 2 -23.35 25.09 -22.79
N PHE A 3 -22.49 24.07 -22.75
CA PHE A 3 -22.89 22.70 -22.36
C PHE A 3 -21.79 21.90 -21.65
N GLU A 4 -20.54 22.38 -21.61
CA GLU A 4 -19.43 21.59 -21.02
C GLU A 4 -19.14 21.88 -19.54
N ARG A 5 -19.55 23.04 -19.01
CA ARG A 5 -19.29 23.40 -17.60
C ARG A 5 -20.10 22.58 -16.61
N ASP A 6 -21.35 22.26 -16.95
CA ASP A 6 -22.28 21.66 -16.02
C ASP A 6 -21.94 20.19 -15.74
N ASN A 7 -21.45 19.46 -16.75
CA ASN A 7 -20.93 18.09 -16.56
C ASN A 7 -19.61 18.08 -15.79
N TYR A 8 -18.68 18.98 -16.09
CA TYR A 8 -17.37 19.04 -15.43
C TYR A 8 -17.47 19.24 -13.92
N ASP A 9 -18.36 20.14 -13.48
CA ASP A 9 -18.59 20.39 -12.05
C ASP A 9 -19.26 19.18 -11.36
N SER A 10 -20.19 18.52 -12.08
CA SER A 10 -20.83 17.30 -11.60
C SER A 10 -19.85 16.12 -11.44
N ASP A 11 -18.86 16.01 -12.32
CA ASP A 11 -17.84 14.97 -12.28
C ASP A 11 -16.90 15.15 -11.09
N VAL A 12 -16.48 16.40 -10.82
CA VAL A 12 -15.63 16.73 -9.66
C VAL A 12 -16.37 16.48 -8.34
N ALA A 13 -17.65 16.86 -8.25
CA ALA A 13 -18.48 16.56 -7.08
C ALA A 13 -18.64 15.05 -6.85
N THR A 14 -18.79 14.28 -7.93
CA THR A 14 -18.88 12.82 -7.88
C THR A 14 -17.57 12.20 -7.40
N LEU A 15 -16.43 12.66 -7.93
CA LEU A 15 -15.10 12.23 -7.50
C LEU A 15 -14.86 12.58 -6.02
N TYR A 16 -15.25 13.77 -5.58
CA TYR A 16 -15.17 14.19 -4.18
C TYR A 16 -15.91 13.21 -3.24
N ASN A 17 -17.14 12.85 -3.59
CA ASN A 17 -17.94 11.92 -2.80
C ASN A 17 -17.31 10.52 -2.76
N LYS A 18 -16.79 10.03 -3.89
CA LYS A 18 -16.08 8.74 -3.95
C LYS A 18 -14.80 8.76 -3.11
N CYS A 19 -14.02 9.84 -3.17
CA CYS A 19 -12.83 10.00 -2.33
C CYS A 19 -13.16 10.00 -0.84
N LYS A 20 -14.31 10.58 -0.45
CA LYS A 20 -14.81 10.52 0.94
C LYS A 20 -15.23 9.10 1.34
N GLU A 21 -15.91 8.39 0.46
CA GLU A 21 -16.34 7.01 0.70
C GLU A 21 -15.12 6.10 0.95
N PHE A 22 -14.05 6.30 0.19
CA PHE A 22 -12.82 5.52 0.30
C PHE A 22 -11.74 6.15 1.19
N LEU A 23 -12.13 6.99 2.15
CA LEU A 23 -11.20 7.50 3.16
C LEU A 23 -10.51 6.31 3.87
N TYR A 24 -9.18 6.35 3.98
CA TYR A 24 -8.32 5.33 4.58
C TYR A 24 -8.23 3.98 3.84
N TYR A 25 -8.82 3.86 2.65
CA TYR A 25 -8.63 2.69 1.79
C TYR A 25 -7.42 2.84 0.88
N HIS A 26 -6.86 1.71 0.44
CA HIS A 26 -5.84 1.67 -0.59
C HIS A 26 -6.47 1.59 -1.98
N ILE A 27 -6.15 2.56 -2.83
CA ILE A 27 -6.85 2.84 -4.07
C ILE A 27 -5.83 3.08 -5.18
N ILE A 28 -6.18 2.69 -6.40
CA ILE A 28 -5.49 3.12 -7.61
C ILE A 28 -6.18 4.38 -8.13
N PHE A 29 -5.42 5.46 -8.28
CA PHE A 29 -5.86 6.72 -8.85
C PHE A 29 -5.52 6.75 -10.34
N ILE A 30 -6.44 7.29 -11.13
CA ILE A 30 -6.27 7.54 -12.56
C ILE A 30 -6.31 9.05 -12.75
N MET A 31 -5.21 9.60 -13.26
CA MET A 31 -5.04 11.02 -13.50
C MET A 31 -5.56 11.40 -14.89
N LYS A 32 -5.74 12.70 -15.14
CA LYS A 32 -6.13 13.24 -16.45
C LYS A 32 -5.08 13.08 -17.53
N ASP A 33 -3.81 13.00 -17.15
CA ASP A 33 -2.70 12.67 -18.04
C ASP A 33 -2.57 11.15 -18.29
N GLU A 34 -3.60 10.39 -17.92
CA GLU A 34 -3.68 8.92 -18.02
C GLU A 34 -2.65 8.19 -17.16
N SER A 35 -1.86 8.90 -16.34
CA SER A 35 -0.96 8.28 -15.38
C SER A 35 -1.76 7.65 -14.24
N THR A 36 -1.21 6.57 -13.67
CA THR A 36 -1.82 5.88 -12.54
C THR A 36 -0.83 5.73 -11.41
N PHE A 37 -1.31 5.87 -10.18
CA PHE A 37 -0.54 5.55 -8.98
C PHE A 37 -1.45 4.96 -7.91
N ASP A 38 -0.88 4.19 -7.00
CA ASP A 38 -1.56 3.66 -5.83
C ASP A 38 -1.27 4.48 -4.58
N GLY A 39 -2.26 4.57 -3.70
CA GLY A 39 -2.10 5.26 -2.44
C GLY A 39 -3.31 5.17 -1.53
N ILE A 40 -3.12 5.60 -0.28
CA ILE A 40 -4.15 5.59 0.75
C ILE A 40 -4.66 7.01 0.96
N ILE A 41 -5.97 7.22 0.84
CA ILE A 41 -6.56 8.54 1.10
C ILE A 41 -6.47 8.82 2.61
N ARG A 42 -5.73 9.86 2.98
CA ARG A 42 -5.60 10.31 4.37
C ARG A 42 -6.63 11.38 4.71
N ASN A 43 -6.92 12.28 3.78
CA ASN A 43 -7.86 13.38 3.98
C ASN A 43 -8.48 13.84 2.65
N VAL A 44 -9.68 14.41 2.72
CA VAL A 44 -10.39 14.99 1.57
C VAL A 44 -10.81 16.41 1.93
N GLU A 45 -10.29 17.38 1.20
CA GLU A 45 -10.62 18.80 1.30
C GLU A 45 -11.47 19.25 0.12
N ALA A 46 -11.93 20.51 0.13
CA ALA A 46 -12.88 21.03 -0.86
C ALA A 46 -12.40 20.91 -2.32
N ASN A 47 -11.11 21.02 -2.58
CA ASN A 47 -10.54 21.01 -3.94
C ASN A 47 -9.40 20.00 -4.15
N ARG A 48 -8.98 19.32 -3.08
CA ARG A 48 -7.82 18.41 -3.10
C ARG A 48 -8.02 17.25 -2.16
N ILE A 49 -7.26 16.20 -2.39
CA ILE A 49 -7.11 15.07 -1.48
C ILE A 49 -5.66 14.97 -1.02
N ILE A 50 -5.48 14.50 0.21
CA ILE A 50 -4.17 14.18 0.77
C ILE A 50 -4.03 12.66 0.70
N VAL A 51 -3.08 12.18 -0.10
CA VAL A 51 -2.87 10.74 -0.33
C VAL A 51 -1.49 10.34 0.15
N LEU A 52 -1.42 9.21 0.85
CA LEU A 52 -0.19 8.52 1.16
C LEU A 52 0.18 7.67 -0.07
N VAL A 53 1.10 8.16 -0.90
CA VAL A 53 1.49 7.54 -2.17
C VAL A 53 2.62 6.56 -1.93
N GLY A 54 2.50 5.36 -2.51
CA GLY A 54 3.54 4.34 -2.39
C GLY A 54 4.78 4.68 -3.22
N LYS A 55 5.94 4.68 -2.57
CA LYS A 55 7.26 4.92 -3.13
C LYS A 55 8.19 3.78 -2.76
N ASP A 56 8.96 3.30 -3.72
CA ASP A 56 9.97 2.29 -3.48
C ASP A 56 11.27 2.96 -3.05
N ILE A 57 11.73 2.64 -1.84
CA ILE A 57 13.04 3.04 -1.34
C ILE A 57 13.97 1.84 -1.43
N VAL A 58 15.05 2.00 -2.19
CA VAL A 58 16.13 1.02 -2.25
C VAL A 58 17.21 1.45 -1.26
N LYS A 59 17.41 0.71 -0.18
CA LYS A 59 18.59 0.90 0.66
C LYS A 59 19.72 0.06 0.09
N THR A 60 20.76 0.75 -0.38
CA THR A 60 22.04 0.15 -0.68
C THR A 60 22.85 0.22 0.62
N GLU A 61 22.84 -0.85 1.41
CA GLU A 61 23.73 -0.95 2.58
C GLU A 61 25.17 -1.15 2.08
N TYR A 62 25.88 -0.05 1.82
CA TYR A 62 27.34 -0.04 1.88
C TYR A 62 27.72 0.67 3.16
N GLU A 63 27.88 -0.09 4.24
CA GLU A 63 28.88 0.13 5.29
C GLU A 63 28.69 -0.87 6.45
N ASN A 64 29.58 -1.87 6.50
CA ASN A 64 30.07 -2.51 7.72
C ASN A 64 29.04 -2.92 8.79
N ILE A 65 28.14 -3.86 8.48
CA ILE A 65 27.45 -4.61 9.53
C ILE A 65 28.32 -5.84 9.86
N PRO A 66 28.93 -5.93 11.07
CA PRO A 66 29.64 -7.12 11.49
C PRO A 66 28.63 -8.25 11.73
N ASN A 67 28.41 -9.01 10.68
CA ASN A 67 28.13 -10.44 10.64
C ASN A 67 27.56 -11.05 11.93
N LYS A 68 26.28 -10.81 12.24
CA LYS A 68 25.50 -11.71 13.13
C LYS A 68 24.07 -11.89 12.60
N GLN A 69 23.86 -13.06 12.00
CA GLN A 69 22.61 -13.82 11.98
C GLN A 69 21.41 -13.17 11.27
N ARG A 70 21.51 -12.96 9.95
CA ARG A 70 20.33 -13.11 9.09
C ARG A 70 20.67 -14.11 7.99
N GLN A 71 19.81 -15.12 7.90
CA GLN A 71 20.06 -16.40 7.26
C GLN A 71 20.29 -16.27 5.75
N TYR A 72 21.30 -17.03 5.30
CA TYR A 72 21.47 -17.73 4.03
C TYR A 72 20.78 -17.13 2.80
N ASP A 73 21.56 -16.44 1.99
CA ASP A 73 21.58 -16.60 0.53
C ASP A 73 22.96 -16.07 0.07
N GLU A 74 23.89 -17.00 -0.18
CA GLU A 74 25.12 -16.73 -0.92
C GLU A 74 24.69 -16.33 -2.34
N ASP A 75 25.08 -15.14 -2.80
CA ASP A 75 24.90 -14.59 -4.17
C ASP A 75 23.84 -13.50 -4.41
N ASN A 76 23.33 -12.82 -3.38
CA ASN A 76 22.60 -11.57 -3.62
C ASN A 76 23.08 -10.45 -2.70
N HIS A 77 23.69 -9.43 -3.29
CA HIS A 77 23.67 -8.08 -2.75
C HIS A 77 22.20 -7.68 -2.57
N ARG A 78 21.60 -8.06 -1.45
CA ARG A 78 20.18 -7.91 -1.13
C ARG A 78 19.88 -6.43 -0.94
N LEU A 79 19.68 -5.74 -2.06
CA LEU A 79 19.09 -4.41 -2.12
C LEU A 79 17.77 -4.48 -1.36
N GLN A 80 17.75 -3.94 -0.15
CA GLN A 80 16.54 -4.00 0.65
C GLN A 80 15.58 -2.93 0.12
N ARG A 81 14.52 -3.39 -0.54
CA ARG A 81 13.46 -2.55 -1.08
C ARG A 81 12.38 -2.41 -0.03
N TYR A 82 12.10 -1.18 0.36
CA TYR A 82 11.01 -0.84 1.26
C TYR A 82 9.93 -0.10 0.48
N ARG A 83 8.68 -0.50 0.69
CA ARG A 83 7.53 0.28 0.28
C ARG A 83 7.28 1.33 1.35
N CYS A 84 7.53 2.60 1.04
CA CYS A 84 7.28 3.71 1.94
C CYS A 84 6.14 4.55 1.38
N PHE A 85 5.31 5.11 2.26
CA PHE A 85 4.19 5.94 1.85
C PHE A 85 4.46 7.40 2.21
N GLU A 86 4.58 8.25 1.20
CA GLU A 86 4.82 9.69 1.38
C GLU A 86 3.51 10.47 1.15
N PRO A 87 3.19 11.45 2.01
CA PRO A 87 2.01 12.29 1.82
C PRO A 87 2.19 13.19 0.59
N LYS A 88 1.17 13.23 -0.27
CA LYS A 88 1.10 14.07 -1.46
C LYS A 88 -0.27 14.70 -1.56
N ASP A 89 -0.28 15.99 -1.89
CA ASP A 89 -1.50 16.72 -2.24
C ASP A 89 -1.84 16.47 -3.71
N VAL A 90 -3.07 16.04 -3.97
CA VAL A 90 -3.56 15.76 -5.33
C VAL A 90 -4.85 16.57 -5.56
N PRO A 91 -4.87 17.47 -6.55
CA PRO A 91 -6.09 18.21 -6.89
C PRO A 91 -7.17 17.26 -7.40
N LEU A 92 -8.41 17.46 -6.97
CA LEU A 92 -9.55 16.68 -7.48
C LEU A 92 -9.76 16.91 -8.97
N THR A 93 -9.38 18.09 -9.45
CA THR A 93 -9.43 18.44 -10.88
C THR A 93 -8.46 17.64 -11.72
N ASP A 94 -7.46 16.99 -11.13
CA ASP A 94 -6.44 16.26 -11.89
C ASP A 94 -6.77 14.77 -11.96
N LEU A 95 -7.82 14.34 -11.24
CA LEU A 95 -8.32 12.98 -11.25
C LEU A 95 -9.36 12.79 -12.35
N THR A 96 -9.27 11.64 -13.01
CA THR A 96 -10.29 11.12 -13.93
C THR A 96 -11.13 10.05 -13.23
N GLY A 97 -10.50 9.26 -12.37
CA GLY A 97 -11.16 8.13 -11.72
C GLY A 97 -10.32 7.48 -10.65
N LEU A 98 -10.90 6.48 -10.01
CA LEU A 98 -10.27 5.74 -8.92
C LEU A 98 -10.90 4.35 -8.76
N TYR A 99 -10.08 3.38 -8.37
CA TYR A 99 -10.45 1.97 -8.22
C TYR A 99 -9.94 1.42 -6.87
N LEU A 100 -10.84 0.84 -6.08
CA LEU A 100 -10.50 0.23 -4.80
C LEU A 100 -9.70 -1.06 -5.03
N ILE A 101 -8.56 -1.21 -4.36
CA ILE A 101 -7.76 -2.45 -4.44
C ILE A 101 -8.42 -3.52 -3.55
N PRO A 102 -8.93 -4.63 -4.13
CA PRO A 102 -9.49 -5.70 -3.33
C PRO A 102 -8.34 -6.48 -2.67
N TYR A 103 -8.16 -6.31 -1.38
CA TYR A 103 -7.31 -7.22 -0.62
C TYR A 103 -8.03 -8.55 -0.43
N PRO A 104 -7.40 -9.69 -0.75
CA PRO A 104 -7.97 -10.97 -0.39
C PRO A 104 -8.14 -10.98 1.13
N SER A 105 -9.35 -11.29 1.60
CA SER A 105 -9.57 -11.53 3.01
C SER A 105 -8.57 -12.61 3.43
N ILE A 106 -7.61 -12.26 4.28
CA ILE A 106 -6.77 -13.25 4.95
C ILE A 106 -7.71 -13.95 5.92
N SER A 107 -8.51 -14.89 5.41
CA SER A 107 -9.08 -15.96 6.23
C SER A 107 -7.90 -16.50 7.00
N SER A 108 -7.93 -16.35 8.32
CA SER A 108 -6.88 -16.91 9.15
C SER A 108 -6.97 -18.41 8.94
N GLN A 109 -6.09 -18.93 8.08
CA GLN A 109 -5.72 -20.33 8.08
C GLN A 109 -4.88 -20.54 9.34
N TYR A 110 -5.48 -20.32 10.51
CA TYR A 110 -5.02 -20.97 11.71
C TYR A 110 -5.26 -22.45 11.44
N VAL A 111 -4.26 -23.08 10.83
CA VAL A 111 -4.11 -24.52 10.87
C VAL A 111 -4.03 -24.83 12.35
N TYR A 112 -5.13 -25.28 12.92
CA TYR A 112 -5.19 -25.82 14.27
C TYR A 112 -4.23 -27.00 14.26
N TYR A 113 -2.97 -26.76 14.64
CA TYR A 113 -2.00 -27.81 14.78
C TYR A 113 -2.52 -28.70 15.92
N PRO A 114 -2.96 -29.94 15.63
CA PRO A 114 -3.26 -30.85 16.69
C PRO A 114 -1.99 -31.00 17.52
N TYR A 115 -2.14 -30.88 18.85
CA TYR A 115 -1.09 -31.16 19.82
C TYR A 115 -0.47 -32.52 19.46
N HIS A 116 0.69 -32.49 18.81
CA HIS A 116 1.46 -33.71 18.61
C HIS A 116 2.04 -34.07 19.98
N PRO A 117 1.74 -35.25 20.55
CA PRO A 117 2.46 -35.72 21.72
C PRO A 117 3.91 -35.95 21.28
N ALA A 118 4.75 -34.96 21.50
CA ALA A 118 6.18 -35.05 21.26
C ALA A 118 6.72 -36.14 22.17
N TYR A 119 7.20 -37.20 21.51
CA TYR A 119 8.28 -38.08 21.90
C TYR A 119 8.86 -37.80 23.29
N HIS A 120 8.75 -38.79 24.17
CA HIS A 120 9.59 -38.94 25.34
C HIS A 120 11.06 -38.75 24.93
N LEU A 121 11.58 -37.54 25.15
CA LEU A 121 13.02 -37.30 25.19
C LEU A 121 13.50 -37.86 26.53
N ASP A 122 13.91 -39.12 26.49
CA ASP A 122 14.69 -39.72 27.57
C ASP A 122 16.00 -38.93 27.69
N TYR A 123 16.07 -38.04 28.67
CA TYR A 123 17.32 -37.39 29.03
C TYR A 123 18.26 -38.43 29.66
N PRO A 124 19.53 -38.52 29.22
CA PRO A 124 20.49 -39.34 29.92
C PRO A 124 20.72 -38.76 31.32
N LYS A 125 20.51 -39.60 32.33
CA LYS A 125 20.90 -39.29 33.72
C LYS A 125 22.43 -39.37 33.80
N HIS A 126 23.05 -38.29 34.26
CA HIS A 126 24.43 -38.28 34.71
C HIS A 126 24.59 -39.05 36.03
#